data_AF-A0A0F1B944-F1
#
_entry.id   AF-A0A0F1B944-F1
#
_cell.length_a   1.000
_cell.length_b   1.000
_cell.length_c   1.000
_cell.angle_alpha   90.00
_cell.angle_beta   90.00
_cell.angle_gamma   90.00
#
_symmetry.space_group_name_H-M   'P 1'
#
loop_
_entity.id
_entity.type
_entity.pdbx_description
1 polymer ?
#
loop_
_entity_poly.entity_id
_entity_poly.type
_entity_poly.pdbx_seq_one_letter_code
_entity_poly.pdbx_strand_id
1 'polypeptide(L)' 'MMNNDEQTGLVGLAIGAAVIGLVSAQTPIHRDSIVDELVRLGRQKGDGVEDEVFLKAAELVRKGV' A
#
# COMPACT_ATOMS: atom_id res chain seq x y z
N MET A 1 20.54 -3.00 -6.37
CA MET A 1 19.62 -3.90 -5.64
C MET A 1 19.25 -3.18 -4.36
N MET A 2 17.96 -3.03 -4.08
CA MET A 2 17.47 -2.34 -2.87
C MET A 2 17.68 -3.24 -1.65
N ASN A 3 18.04 -2.69 -0.49
CA ASN A 3 18.18 -3.48 0.74
C ASN A 3 16.79 -3.89 1.27
N ASN A 4 16.68 -5.04 1.94
CA ASN A 4 15.45 -5.52 2.58
C ASN A 4 14.84 -4.49 3.55
N ASP A 5 15.66 -3.72 4.25
CA ASP A 5 15.20 -2.68 5.17
C ASP A 5 14.54 -1.49 4.43
N GLU A 6 15.13 -1.08 3.31
CA GLU A 6 14.58 -0.02 2.45
C GLU A 6 13.25 -0.46 1.83
N GLN A 7 13.17 -1.72 1.37
CA GLN A 7 11.93 -2.29 0.86
C GLN A 7 10.84 -2.38 1.93
N THR A 8 11.21 -2.79 3.14
CA THR A 8 10.28 -2.83 4.28
C THR A 8 9.76 -1.42 4.61
N GLY A 9 10.64 -0.41 4.61
CA GLY A 9 10.25 0.98 4.82
C GLY A 9 9.27 1.49 3.76
N LEU A 10 9.54 1.25 2.48
CA LEU A 10 8.66 1.66 1.38
C LEU A 10 7.30 0.98 1.44
N VAL A 11 7.25 -0.31 1.76
CA VAL A 11 6.00 -1.05 1.93
C VAL A 11 5.18 -0.50 3.10
N GLY A 12 5.83 -0.21 4.23
CA GLY A 12 5.18 0.44 5.38
C GLY A 12 4.62 1.81 5.04
N LEU A 13 5.36 2.61 4.26
CA LEU A 13 4.89 3.92 3.77
C LEU A 13 3.67 3.79 2.86
N ALA A 14 3.65 2.82 1.95
CA ALA A 14 2.51 2.58 1.07
C ALA A 14 1.24 2.23 1.87
N ILE A 15 1.36 1.38 2.88
CA ILE A 15 0.24 1.05 3.79
C ILE A 15 -0.22 2.31 4.53
N GLY A 16 0.71 3.08 5.08
CA GLY A 16 0.40 4.34 5.76
C GLY A 16 -0.34 5.33 4.86
N ALA A 17 0.12 5.50 3.61
CA ALA A 17 -0.52 6.36 2.63
C ALA A 17 -1.96 5.93 2.31
N ALA A 18 -2.20 4.62 2.15
CA ALA A 18 -3.54 4.09 1.92
C ALA A 18 -4.47 4.36 3.12
N VAL A 19 -4.00 4.10 4.34
CA VAL A 19 -4.79 4.37 5.56
C VAL A 19 -5.11 5.85 5.71
N ILE A 20 -4.14 6.74 5.45
CA ILE A 20 -4.35 8.19 5.47
C ILE A 20 -5.41 8.61 4.43
N GLY A 21 -5.37 8.03 3.22
CA GLY A 21 -6.38 8.26 2.18
C GLY A 21 -7.79 7.91 2.65
N LEU A 22 -7.96 6.73 3.27
CA LEU A 22 -9.24 6.28 3.81
C LEU A 22 -9.74 7.17 4.95
N VAL A 23 -8.86 7.58 5.88
CA VAL A 23 -9.19 8.52 6.97
C VAL A 23 -9.66 9.85 6.39
N SER A 24 -8.93 10.41 5.43
CA SER A 24 -9.29 11.67 4.78
C SER A 24 -10.63 11.58 4.04
N ALA A 25 -10.94 10.41 3.48
CA ALA A 25 -12.20 10.16 2.79
C ALA A 25 -13.34 9.76 3.74
N GLN A 26 -13.09 9.67 5.06
CA GLN A 26 -14.03 9.18 6.07
C GLN A 26 -14.63 7.81 5.70
N THR A 27 -13.82 6.96 5.06
CA THR A 27 -14.20 5.60 4.67
C THR A 27 -13.85 4.62 5.79
N PRO A 28 -14.72 3.63 6.10
CA PRO A 28 -14.40 2.59 7.07
C PRO A 28 -13.06 1.91 6.78
N ILE A 29 -12.22 1.80 7.81
CA ILE A 29 -10.89 1.20 7.71
C ILE A 29 -11.01 -0.28 8.06
N HIS A 30 -10.96 -1.12 7.04
CA HIS A 30 -10.91 -2.57 7.18
C HIS A 30 -9.98 -3.14 6.10
N ARG A 31 -9.63 -4.42 6.24
CA ARG A 31 -8.67 -5.08 5.35
C ARG A 31 -8.96 -4.82 3.87
N ASP A 32 -10.20 -5.03 3.44
CA ASP A 32 -10.55 -4.89 2.03
C ASP A 32 -10.47 -3.44 1.53
N SER A 33 -10.88 -2.45 2.34
CA SER A 33 -10.77 -1.03 1.95
C SER A 33 -9.32 -0.57 1.84
N ILE A 34 -8.42 -1.08 2.69
CA ILE A 34 -6.98 -0.81 2.59
C ILE A 34 -6.40 -1.43 1.32
N VAL A 35 -6.78 -2.67 1.00
CA VAL A 35 -6.32 -3.37 -0.21
C VAL A 35 -6.77 -2.64 -1.48
N ASP A 36 -8.04 -2.23 -1.54
CA ASP A 36 -8.59 -1.53 -2.69
C ASP A 36 -7.90 -0.17 -2.89
N GLU A 37 -7.62 0.54 -1.80
CA GLU A 37 -6.92 1.82 -1.84
C GLU A 37 -5.45 1.66 -2.28
N LEU A 38 -4.75 0.61 -1.82
CA LEU A 38 -3.40 0.29 -2.29
C LEU A 38 -3.36 0.02 -3.80
N VAL A 39 -4.35 -0.72 -4.32
CA VAL A 39 -4.48 -0.98 -5.77
C VAL A 39 -4.77 0.32 -6.52
N ARG A 40 -5.61 1.20 -5.96
CA ARG A 40 -5.90 2.51 -6.55
C ARG A 40 -4.65 3.39 -6.63
N LEU A 41 -3.86 3.45 -5.56
CA LEU A 41 -2.62 4.24 -5.48
C LEU A 41 -1.55 3.71 -6.45
N GLY A 42 -1.35 2.39 -6.52
CA GLY A 42 -0.41 1.77 -7.48
C GLY A 42 -0.73 2.12 -8.92
N ARG A 43 -2.02 2.06 -9.30
CA ARG A 43 -2.49 2.45 -10.64
C ARG A 43 -2.32 3.93 -10.97
N GLN A 44 -2.40 4.82 -9.98
CA GLN A 44 -2.23 6.26 -10.20
C GLN A 44 -0.78 6.67 -10.44
N LYS A 45 0.18 5.91 -9.89
CA LYS A 45 1.61 6.23 -9.97
C LYS A 45 2.31 5.62 -11.19
N GLY A 46 2.03 4.35 -11.50
CA GLY A 46 2.30 3.77 -12.84
C GLY A 46 3.75 3.79 -13.36
N ASP A 47 4.77 3.82 -12.48
CA ASP A 47 6.19 3.85 -12.88
C ASP A 47 6.90 2.47 -12.82
N GLY A 48 6.15 1.41 -12.48
CA GLY A 48 6.62 0.02 -12.38
C GLY A 48 7.25 -0.33 -11.04
N VAL A 49 8.18 0.48 -10.52
CA VAL A 49 8.86 0.20 -9.23
C VAL A 49 7.96 0.48 -8.04
N GLU A 50 7.22 1.59 -8.05
CA GLU A 50 6.26 1.88 -6.98
C GLU A 50 5.08 0.91 -7.03
N ASP A 51 4.68 0.45 -8.23
CA ASP A 51 3.61 -0.54 -8.40
C ASP A 51 3.94 -1.86 -7.69
N GLU A 52 5.19 -2.34 -7.78
CA GLU A 52 5.64 -3.51 -7.02
C GLU A 52 5.53 -3.31 -5.50
N VAL A 53 5.83 -2.11 -5.00
CA VAL A 53 5.69 -1.77 -3.57
C VAL A 53 4.23 -1.81 -3.15
N PHE A 54 3.32 -1.22 -3.93
CA PHE A 54 1.87 -1.25 -3.65
C PHE A 54 1.29 -2.66 -3.73
N LEU A 55 1.70 -3.46 -4.72
CA LEU A 55 1.30 -4.87 -4.83
C LEU A 55 1.77 -5.67 -3.60
N LYS A 56 3.01 -5.44 -3.15
CA LYS A 56 3.54 -6.14 -1.98
C LYS A 56 2.83 -5.72 -0.70
N ALA A 57 2.58 -4.42 -0.52
CA ALA A 57 1.76 -3.90 0.58
C ALA A 57 0.37 -4.53 0.59
N ALA A 58 -0.30 -4.62 -0.57
CA ALA A 58 -1.62 -5.22 -0.68
C ALA A 58 -1.60 -6.71 -0.34
N GLU A 59 -0.54 -7.44 -0.74
CA GLU A 59 -0.35 -8.84 -0.39
C GLU A 59 -0.20 -9.04 1.13
N LEU A 60 0.60 -8.22 1.80
CA LEU A 60 0.80 -8.28 3.25
C LEU A 60 -0.50 -8.01 4.02
N VAL A 61 -1.21 -6.93 3.66
CA VAL A 61 -2.50 -6.59 4.26
C VAL A 61 -3.53 -7.71 4.05
N ARG A 62 -3.56 -8.35 2.86
CA ARG A 62 -4.41 -9.53 2.61
C ARG A 62 -4.05 -10.72 3.47
N LYS A 63 -2.78 -10.89 3.83
CA LYS A 63 -2.33 -11.99 4.71
C LYS A 63 -2.50 -11.65 6.19
N GLY A 64 -2.58 -10.36 6.53
CA GLY A 64 -2.63 -9.89 7.91
C GLY A 64 -1.29 -10.07 8.65
N VAL A 65 -0.18 -9.94 7.93
CA VAL A 65 1.20 -10.07 8.44
C VAL A 65 2.02 -8.83 8.16
#